data_AF-A0A950RNK9-F1
#
_entry.id   AF-A0A950RNK9-F1
#
_cell.length_a   1.000
_cell.length_b   1.000
_cell.length_c   1.000
_cell.angle_alpha   90.00
_cell.angle_beta   90.00
_cell.angle_gamma   90.00
#
_symmetry.space_group_name_H-M   'P 1'
#
loop_
_entity.id
_entity.type
_entity.pdbx_description
1 polymer ?
#
loop_
_entity_poly.entity_id
_entity_poly.type
_entity_poly.pdbx_seq_one_letter_code
_entity_poly.pdbx_strand_id
1 'polypeptide(L)'
;DGHAGPQGVILSTASESLSKTVQLLLLNFGILSRRRPQTDGCWHLDVTGQSAAVYSREIGFGLTRKQEALRAYLDGHHWFKKEEWEDEVVALEGRHAEVFDISVEETHRYAAQGFVNHNSYWHSTIMTQKALKPSEFVDFADHHSGTMATYGARLNPYKLGIELFRNIEHRWDTGKFGKEYEECDDLEKRRTWNKNLGLGRQKIFEARRVHNDITFIETFLTPDFCREHKMFSYAFQDQAGQYVIESREFHKIKQRLLFSLTNFGKPWIFVVDGNYRNRAELLLRHEHNGIDLRQDWAAATLANIQFIWNRPVHLQTIVEGKPTLLSFDGSEHSTRHLGESDEPKRSGPTKSR
;
A
#
# COMPACT_ATOMS: atom_id res chain seq x y z
N ASP A 1 -30.33 -11.88 -22.00
CA ASP A 1 -31.74 -11.58 -21.61
C ASP A 1 -31.99 -10.25 -20.91
N GLY A 2 -30.95 -9.48 -20.55
CA GLY A 2 -31.17 -8.13 -20.02
C GLY A 2 -31.91 -7.22 -21.01
N HIS A 3 -32.66 -6.25 -20.49
CA HIS A 3 -33.31 -5.20 -21.26
C HIS A 3 -32.96 -3.82 -20.68
N ALA A 4 -33.06 -2.79 -21.51
CA ALA A 4 -33.00 -1.40 -21.07
C ALA A 4 -34.40 -0.80 -21.12
N GLY A 5 -34.70 0.07 -20.16
CA GLY A 5 -35.94 0.81 -20.09
C GLY A 5 -35.81 2.07 -19.22
N PRO A 6 -36.94 2.69 -18.85
CA PRO A 6 -36.95 3.92 -18.04
C PRO A 6 -36.28 3.77 -16.67
N GLN A 7 -36.15 2.54 -16.17
CA GLN A 7 -35.55 2.20 -14.89
C GLN A 7 -34.08 1.78 -15.02
N GLY A 8 -33.44 1.96 -16.18
CA GLY A 8 -32.05 1.56 -16.43
C GLY A 8 -31.95 0.19 -17.11
N VAL A 9 -30.90 -0.56 -16.76
CA VAL A 9 -30.64 -1.90 -17.28
C VAL A 9 -31.12 -2.94 -16.27
N ILE A 10 -31.96 -3.87 -16.72
CA ILE A 10 -32.55 -4.90 -15.87
C ILE A 10 -32.29 -6.27 -16.48
N LEU A 11 -31.76 -7.18 -15.67
CA LEU A 11 -31.74 -8.61 -15.95
C LEU A 11 -32.75 -9.31 -15.04
N SER A 12 -33.69 -10.04 -15.65
CA SER A 12 -34.63 -10.92 -14.94
C SER A 12 -34.24 -12.37 -15.19
N THR A 13 -34.09 -13.17 -14.13
CA THR A 13 -33.79 -14.60 -14.25
C THR A 13 -34.39 -15.40 -13.10
N ALA A 14 -34.92 -16.60 -13.38
CA ALA A 14 -35.36 -17.53 -12.34
C ALA A 14 -34.18 -18.18 -11.59
N SER A 15 -32.95 -18.07 -12.11
CA SER A 15 -31.76 -18.67 -11.52
C SER A 15 -31.09 -17.73 -10.52
N GLU A 16 -31.15 -18.08 -9.24
CA GLU A 16 -30.46 -17.35 -8.17
C GLU A 16 -28.94 -17.31 -8.42
N SER A 17 -28.34 -18.45 -8.76
CA SER A 17 -26.91 -18.56 -8.99
C SER A 17 -26.46 -17.67 -10.16
N LEU A 18 -27.21 -17.66 -11.26
CA LEU A 18 -26.93 -16.79 -12.40
C LEU A 18 -27.01 -15.31 -12.01
N SER A 19 -28.04 -14.91 -11.26
CA SER A 19 -28.18 -13.53 -10.80
C SER A 19 -26.99 -13.09 -9.93
N LYS A 20 -26.49 -13.98 -9.05
CA LYS A 20 -25.33 -13.72 -8.19
C LYS A 20 -24.04 -13.64 -9.00
N THR A 21 -23.82 -14.55 -9.94
CA THR A 21 -22.63 -14.53 -10.80
C THR A 21 -22.60 -13.28 -11.68
N VAL A 22 -23.73 -12.89 -12.28
CA VAL A 22 -23.80 -11.68 -13.09
C VAL A 22 -23.55 -10.43 -12.25
N GLN A 23 -24.07 -10.37 -11.02
CA GLN A 23 -23.79 -9.26 -10.10
C GLN A 23 -22.29 -9.11 -9.82
N LEU A 24 -21.61 -10.22 -9.53
CA LEU A 24 -20.16 -10.22 -9.29
C LEU A 24 -19.36 -9.85 -10.53
N LEU A 25 -19.77 -10.32 -11.71
CA LEU A 25 -19.12 -9.93 -12.96
C LEU A 25 -19.26 -8.44 -13.23
N LEU A 26 -20.45 -7.88 -13.05
CA LEU A 26 -20.68 -6.43 -13.21
C LEU A 26 -19.81 -5.62 -12.25
N LEU A 27 -19.65 -6.08 -11.02
CA LEU A 27 -18.79 -5.42 -10.03
C LEU A 27 -17.33 -5.34 -10.51
N ASN A 28 -16.82 -6.36 -11.22
CA ASN A 28 -15.46 -6.34 -11.78
C ASN A 28 -15.29 -5.28 -12.88
N PHE A 29 -16.37 -4.83 -13.52
CA PHE A 29 -16.37 -3.71 -14.46
C PHE A 29 -16.61 -2.35 -13.78
N GLY A 30 -16.64 -2.32 -12.44
CA GLY A 30 -16.96 -1.11 -11.69
C GLY A 30 -18.44 -0.74 -11.73
N ILE A 31 -19.32 -1.70 -12.02
CA ILE A 31 -20.77 -1.49 -12.17
C ILE A 31 -21.47 -1.99 -10.91
N LEU A 32 -22.02 -1.06 -10.13
CA LEU A 32 -22.90 -1.37 -9.02
C LEU A 32 -24.27 -1.82 -9.53
N SER A 33 -24.80 -2.86 -8.91
CA SER A 33 -26.10 -3.42 -9.26
C SER A 33 -26.86 -3.90 -8.03
N ARG A 34 -28.17 -3.69 -8.05
CA ARG A 34 -29.08 -4.13 -6.99
C ARG A 34 -29.76 -5.42 -7.40
N ARG A 35 -29.54 -6.48 -6.63
CA ARG A 35 -30.20 -7.78 -6.81
C ARG A 35 -31.35 -7.93 -5.83
N ARG A 36 -32.54 -8.29 -6.31
CA ARG A 36 -33.74 -8.47 -5.47
C ARG A 36 -34.65 -9.59 -5.98
N PRO A 37 -35.24 -10.41 -5.09
CA PRO A 37 -36.25 -11.37 -5.47
C PRO A 37 -37.56 -10.65 -5.79
N GLN A 38 -38.34 -11.18 -6.74
CA GLN A 38 -39.66 -10.69 -7.12
C GLN A 38 -40.76 -11.69 -6.77
N THR A 39 -42.00 -11.21 -6.75
CA THR A 39 -43.20 -12.00 -6.45
C THR A 39 -43.49 -13.09 -7.48
N ASP A 40 -42.93 -12.98 -8.69
CA ASP A 40 -43.04 -13.95 -9.77
C ASP A 40 -42.02 -15.10 -9.69
N GLY A 41 -41.22 -15.14 -8.61
CA GLY A 41 -40.18 -16.15 -8.41
C GLY A 41 -38.88 -15.88 -9.17
N CYS A 42 -38.77 -14.75 -9.89
CA CYS A 42 -37.54 -14.33 -10.56
C CYS A 42 -36.69 -13.42 -9.68
N TRP A 43 -35.39 -13.41 -9.96
CA TRP A 43 -34.44 -12.44 -9.47
C TRP A 43 -34.29 -11.31 -10.48
N HIS A 44 -34.42 -10.08 -10.00
CA HIS A 44 -34.11 -8.88 -10.76
C HIS A 44 -32.75 -8.36 -10.35
N LEU A 45 -31.93 -8.03 -11.34
CA LEU A 45 -30.68 -7.33 -11.17
C LEU A 45 -30.78 -6.01 -11.93
N ASP A 46 -30.83 -4.93 -11.16
CA ASP A 46 -31.06 -3.58 -11.64
C ASP A 46 -29.72 -2.79 -11.63
N VAL A 47 -29.36 -2.20 -12.76
CA VAL A 47 -28.22 -1.30 -12.94
C VAL A 47 -28.75 0.06 -13.35
N THR A 48 -28.47 1.08 -12.55
CA THR A 48 -28.98 2.45 -12.74
C THR A 48 -27.84 3.45 -12.69
N GLY A 49 -28.15 4.73 -12.93
CA GLY A 49 -27.23 5.80 -12.60
C GLY A 49 -25.93 5.78 -13.41
N GLN A 50 -24.83 6.09 -12.72
CA GLN A 50 -23.48 6.12 -13.31
C GLN A 50 -23.05 4.72 -13.76
N SER A 51 -23.44 3.69 -13.01
CA SER A 51 -23.19 2.28 -13.32
C SER A 51 -23.88 1.86 -14.63
N ALA A 52 -25.05 2.42 -14.96
CA ALA A 52 -25.67 2.21 -16.27
C ALA A 52 -24.88 2.88 -17.41
N ALA A 53 -24.26 4.03 -17.15
CA ALA A 53 -23.38 4.68 -18.12
C ALA A 53 -22.09 3.87 -18.35
N VAL A 54 -21.50 3.33 -17.28
CA VAL A 54 -20.35 2.40 -17.36
C VAL A 54 -20.76 1.13 -18.13
N TYR A 55 -21.92 0.54 -17.82
CA TYR A 55 -22.46 -0.60 -18.56
C TYR A 55 -22.57 -0.29 -20.06
N SER A 56 -23.10 0.87 -20.43
CA SER A 56 -23.24 1.25 -21.85
C SER A 56 -21.90 1.37 -22.58
N ARG A 57 -20.83 1.76 -21.88
CA ARG A 57 -19.51 1.96 -22.47
C ARG A 57 -18.70 0.67 -22.54
N GLU A 58 -18.71 -0.13 -21.47
CA GLU A 58 -17.84 -1.30 -21.32
C GLU A 58 -18.48 -2.60 -21.84
N ILE A 59 -19.81 -2.74 -21.76
CA ILE A 59 -20.52 -3.99 -22.06
C ILE A 59 -21.55 -3.79 -23.19
N GLY A 60 -22.49 -2.88 -22.99
CA GLY A 60 -23.54 -2.55 -23.95
C GLY A 60 -24.55 -3.68 -24.18
N PHE A 61 -25.39 -3.49 -25.20
CA PHE A 61 -26.30 -4.51 -25.71
C PHE A 61 -25.95 -4.85 -27.16
N GLY A 62 -26.11 -6.10 -27.56
CA GLY A 62 -25.93 -6.49 -28.97
C GLY A 62 -27.06 -6.07 -29.91
N LEU A 63 -28.27 -5.80 -29.39
CA LEU A 63 -29.44 -5.44 -30.20
C LEU A 63 -29.65 -3.92 -30.26
N THR A 64 -29.77 -3.37 -31.46
CA THR A 64 -29.94 -1.92 -31.72
C THR A 64 -31.07 -1.30 -30.91
N ARG A 65 -32.25 -1.92 -30.90
CA ARG A 65 -33.40 -1.44 -30.11
C ARG A 65 -33.09 -1.28 -28.62
N LYS A 66 -32.26 -2.17 -28.05
CA LYS A 66 -31.86 -2.10 -26.64
C LYS A 66 -30.76 -1.06 -26.40
N GLN A 67 -29.87 -0.88 -27.36
CA GLN A 67 -28.88 0.21 -27.33
C GLN A 67 -29.58 1.57 -27.35
N GLU A 68 -30.57 1.75 -28.22
CA GLU A 68 -31.37 2.98 -28.31
C GLU A 68 -32.14 3.25 -27.02
N ALA A 69 -32.77 2.22 -26.44
CA ALA A 69 -33.46 2.35 -25.15
C ALA A 69 -32.51 2.75 -24.01
N LEU A 70 -31.29 2.18 -23.98
CA LEU A 70 -30.28 2.55 -22.98
C LEU A 70 -29.77 3.98 -23.20
N ARG A 71 -29.53 4.39 -24.44
CA ARG A 71 -29.17 5.78 -24.77
C ARG A 71 -30.26 6.75 -24.33
N ALA A 72 -31.52 6.47 -24.66
CA ALA A 72 -32.64 7.29 -24.23
C ALA A 72 -32.75 7.40 -22.70
N TYR A 73 -32.48 6.31 -21.97
CA TYR A 73 -32.39 6.36 -20.50
C TYR A 73 -31.27 7.30 -20.04
N LEU A 74 -30.05 7.18 -20.59
CA LEU A 74 -28.91 8.00 -20.19
C LEU A 74 -29.10 9.48 -20.54
N ASP A 75 -29.56 9.77 -21.76
CA ASP A 75 -29.79 11.12 -22.26
C ASP A 75 -30.92 11.83 -21.49
N GLY A 76 -31.89 11.06 -20.98
CA GLY A 76 -32.98 11.58 -20.13
C GLY A 76 -32.55 12.01 -18.72
N HIS A 77 -31.31 11.72 -18.30
CA HIS A 77 -30.81 12.08 -16.97
C HIS A 77 -29.75 13.19 -17.06
N HIS A 78 -30.12 14.40 -16.64
CA HIS A 78 -29.20 15.55 -16.60
C HIS A 78 -28.06 15.39 -15.58
N TRP A 79 -28.27 14.62 -14.52
CA TRP A 79 -27.25 14.22 -13.56
C TRP A 79 -27.52 12.81 -13.06
N PHE A 80 -26.48 12.15 -12.55
CA PHE A 80 -26.63 10.95 -11.73
C PHE A 80 -26.28 11.28 -10.28
N LYS A 81 -27.05 10.74 -9.32
CA LYS A 81 -26.65 10.81 -7.91
C LYS A 81 -25.33 10.07 -7.75
N LYS A 82 -24.47 10.59 -6.86
CA LYS A 82 -23.21 9.93 -6.51
C LYS A 82 -23.53 8.52 -6.00
N GLU A 83 -22.87 7.53 -6.59
CA GLU A 83 -22.96 6.15 -6.15
C GLU A 83 -22.12 5.94 -4.90
N GLU A 84 -22.72 5.34 -3.88
CA GLU A 84 -22.06 4.97 -2.64
C GLU A 84 -21.67 3.50 -2.74
N TRP A 85 -20.38 3.22 -2.57
CA TRP A 85 -19.80 1.87 -2.58
C TRP A 85 -19.87 1.19 -1.21
N GLU A 86 -20.63 1.77 -0.30
CA GLU A 86 -20.87 1.31 1.05
C GLU A 86 -22.22 0.57 1.07
N ASP A 87 -22.31 -0.51 1.84
CA ASP A 87 -23.54 -1.30 1.98
C ASP A 87 -23.90 -1.44 3.47
N GLU A 88 -25.19 -1.60 3.76
CA GLU A 88 -25.69 -1.71 5.13
C GLU A 88 -25.55 -3.14 5.65
N VAL A 89 -25.02 -3.30 6.86
CA VAL A 89 -25.02 -4.59 7.55
C VAL A 89 -26.44 -4.87 8.05
N VAL A 90 -27.18 -5.71 7.33
CA VAL A 90 -28.58 -6.04 7.66
C VAL A 90 -28.74 -7.14 8.72
N ALA A 91 -27.74 -8.01 8.89
CA ALA A 91 -27.74 -9.09 9.86
C ALA A 91 -26.31 -9.56 10.19
N LEU A 92 -26.11 -10.07 11.41
CA LEU A 92 -24.89 -10.73 11.86
C LEU A 92 -25.26 -12.08 12.48
N GLU A 93 -24.76 -13.17 11.91
CA GLU A 93 -25.01 -14.53 12.37
C GLU A 93 -23.70 -15.21 12.80
N GLY A 94 -23.69 -15.85 13.97
CA GLY A 94 -22.55 -16.66 14.40
C GLY A 94 -22.62 -18.06 13.78
N ARG A 95 -21.55 -18.50 13.10
CA ARG A 95 -21.43 -19.84 12.50
C ARG A 95 -20.00 -20.38 12.65
N HIS A 96 -19.85 -21.70 12.61
CA HIS A 96 -18.56 -22.38 12.49
C HIS A 96 -18.46 -22.97 11.09
N ALA A 97 -17.35 -22.72 10.39
CA ALA A 97 -17.09 -23.22 9.04
C ALA A 97 -15.57 -23.33 8.81
N GLU A 98 -15.18 -24.12 7.81
CA GLU A 98 -13.82 -24.09 7.29
C GLU A 98 -13.57 -22.73 6.62
N VAL A 99 -12.45 -22.09 6.97
CA VAL A 99 -12.09 -20.76 6.47
C VAL A 99 -10.93 -20.85 5.50
N PHE A 100 -10.96 -19.99 4.49
CA PHE A 100 -9.94 -19.88 3.45
C PHE A 100 -9.48 -18.42 3.36
N ASP A 101 -8.19 -18.22 3.05
CA ASP A 101 -7.60 -16.91 2.84
C ASP A 101 -6.67 -16.94 1.62
N ILE A 102 -6.47 -15.78 0.98
CA ILE A 102 -5.64 -15.64 -0.23
C ILE A 102 -4.65 -14.49 -0.02
N SER A 103 -3.36 -14.80 -0.16
CA SER A 103 -2.32 -13.77 -0.20
C SER A 103 -2.24 -13.19 -1.61
N VAL A 104 -2.69 -11.94 -1.77
CA VAL A 104 -2.58 -11.19 -3.03
C VAL A 104 -1.31 -10.36 -2.99
N GLU A 105 -0.38 -10.66 -3.90
CA GLU A 105 0.84 -9.87 -4.09
C GLU A 105 0.46 -8.44 -4.54
N GLU A 106 1.27 -7.45 -4.14
CA GLU A 106 1.12 -6.02 -4.44
C GLU A 106 0.00 -5.28 -3.71
N THR A 107 -1.24 -5.73 -3.80
CA THR A 107 -2.39 -4.95 -3.29
C THR A 107 -2.86 -5.36 -1.90
N HIS A 108 -2.49 -6.57 -1.45
CA HIS A 108 -2.84 -7.15 -0.15
C HIS A 108 -4.34 -7.11 0.16
N ARG A 109 -5.18 -7.01 -0.87
CA ARG A 109 -6.63 -6.96 -0.78
C ARG A 109 -7.21 -7.81 -1.90
N TYR A 110 -8.25 -8.56 -1.60
CA TYR A 110 -9.05 -9.26 -2.58
C TYR A 110 -10.52 -8.93 -2.37
N ALA A 111 -11.29 -8.94 -3.45
CA ALA A 111 -12.73 -8.90 -3.36
C ALA A 111 -13.23 -10.32 -3.11
N ALA A 112 -13.60 -10.63 -1.86
CA ALA A 112 -14.35 -11.85 -1.55
C ALA A 112 -15.83 -11.51 -1.43
N GLN A 113 -16.64 -12.01 -2.36
CA GLN A 113 -18.09 -11.73 -2.43
C GLN A 113 -18.45 -10.24 -2.37
N GLY A 114 -17.60 -9.35 -2.92
CA GLY A 114 -17.85 -7.91 -2.96
C GLY A 114 -17.36 -7.12 -1.73
N PHE A 115 -16.76 -7.78 -0.73
CA PHE A 115 -16.14 -7.10 0.42
C PHE A 115 -14.64 -6.90 0.21
N VAL A 116 -14.13 -5.68 0.45
CA VAL A 116 -12.70 -5.37 0.42
C VAL A 116 -12.18 -5.41 1.85
N ASN A 117 -11.56 -6.52 2.23
CA ASN A 117 -10.98 -6.72 3.56
C ASN A 117 -9.50 -6.35 3.57
N HIS A 118 -9.16 -5.26 4.27
CA HIS A 118 -7.93 -5.15 5.04
C HIS A 118 -8.04 -3.92 5.92
N ASN A 119 -8.06 -4.05 7.26
CA ASN A 119 -7.82 -2.95 8.22
C ASN A 119 -7.86 -3.46 9.68
N SER A 120 -6.71 -3.68 10.31
CA SER A 120 -6.63 -4.08 11.72
C SER A 120 -7.36 -3.12 12.67
N TYR A 121 -7.41 -1.83 12.34
CA TYR A 121 -8.14 -0.82 13.11
C TYR A 121 -9.65 -1.05 13.12
N TRP A 122 -10.26 -1.27 11.95
CA TRP A 122 -11.71 -1.50 11.85
C TRP A 122 -12.08 -2.88 12.36
N HIS A 123 -11.27 -3.90 12.08
CA HIS A 123 -11.46 -5.23 12.66
C HIS A 123 -11.45 -5.18 14.19
N SER A 124 -10.43 -4.55 14.80
CA SER A 124 -10.37 -4.37 16.25
C SER A 124 -11.55 -3.57 16.78
N THR A 125 -11.96 -2.50 16.11
CA THR A 125 -13.10 -1.65 16.53
C THR A 125 -14.42 -2.42 16.51
N ILE A 126 -14.71 -3.14 15.41
CA ILE A 126 -15.96 -3.89 15.24
C ILE A 126 -16.02 -5.02 16.25
N MET A 127 -14.94 -5.79 16.40
CA MET A 127 -14.89 -6.87 17.37
C MET A 127 -15.12 -6.32 18.77
N THR A 128 -14.31 -5.37 19.25
CA THR A 128 -14.40 -4.95 20.66
C THR A 128 -15.62 -4.11 21.01
N GLN A 129 -16.30 -3.48 20.04
CA GLN A 129 -17.43 -2.58 20.32
C GLN A 129 -18.79 -3.12 19.89
N LYS A 130 -18.85 -4.05 18.92
CA LYS A 130 -20.13 -4.43 18.27
C LYS A 130 -20.37 -5.94 18.21
N ALA A 131 -19.33 -6.76 18.01
CA ALA A 131 -19.51 -8.16 17.66
C ALA A 131 -19.04 -9.16 18.72
N LEU A 132 -17.92 -8.89 19.41
CA LEU A 132 -17.27 -9.83 20.32
C LEU A 132 -18.11 -10.07 21.57
N LYS A 133 -18.34 -11.35 21.90
CA LYS A 133 -18.96 -11.71 23.18
C LYS A 133 -17.93 -11.64 24.30
N PRO A 134 -18.33 -11.34 25.55
CA PRO A 134 -17.41 -11.33 26.68
C PRO A 134 -16.60 -12.62 26.84
N SER A 135 -17.18 -13.78 26.49
CA SER A 135 -16.51 -15.09 26.55
C SER A 135 -15.39 -15.27 25.52
N GLU A 136 -15.41 -14.52 24.43
CA GLU A 136 -14.48 -14.64 23.30
C GLU A 136 -13.30 -13.66 23.43
N PHE A 137 -13.30 -12.81 24.46
CA PHE A 137 -12.35 -11.70 24.58
C PHE A 137 -10.90 -12.16 24.64
N VAL A 138 -10.61 -13.20 25.42
CA VAL A 138 -9.25 -13.72 25.58
C VAL A 138 -8.75 -14.32 24.27
N ASP A 139 -9.58 -15.13 23.61
CA ASP A 139 -9.23 -15.77 22.32
C ASP A 139 -8.97 -14.72 21.23
N PHE A 140 -9.84 -13.71 21.14
CA PHE A 140 -9.64 -12.59 20.22
C PHE A 140 -8.35 -11.82 20.54
N ALA A 141 -8.11 -11.51 21.81
CA ALA A 141 -6.93 -10.74 22.22
C ALA A 141 -5.63 -11.50 21.91
N ASP A 142 -5.60 -12.81 22.18
CA ASP A 142 -4.46 -13.67 21.86
C ASP A 142 -4.18 -13.69 20.34
N HIS A 143 -5.21 -13.99 19.55
CA HIS A 143 -5.08 -14.06 18.08
C HIS A 143 -4.71 -12.72 17.46
N HIS A 144 -5.37 -11.64 17.89
CA HIS A 144 -5.08 -10.28 17.43
C HIS A 144 -3.66 -9.85 17.81
N SER A 145 -3.19 -10.20 19.02
CA SER A 145 -1.83 -9.88 19.44
C SER A 145 -0.78 -10.58 18.57
N GLY A 146 -1.03 -11.82 18.13
CA GLY A 146 -0.17 -12.56 17.22
C GLY A 146 -0.02 -11.87 15.86
N THR A 147 -1.13 -11.44 15.24
CA THR A 147 -1.12 -10.69 13.97
C THR A 147 -0.37 -9.36 14.08
N MET A 148 -0.43 -8.72 15.24
CA MET A 148 0.15 -7.40 15.51
C MET A 148 1.51 -7.48 16.18
N ALA A 149 2.06 -8.68 16.38
CA ALA A 149 3.32 -8.89 17.07
C ALA A 149 4.49 -8.34 16.25
N THR A 150 5.43 -7.69 16.94
CA THR A 150 6.67 -7.20 16.36
C THR A 150 7.79 -8.10 16.83
N TYR A 151 8.46 -8.81 15.91
CA TYR A 151 9.57 -9.71 16.23
C TYR A 151 10.91 -9.04 15.93
N GLY A 152 11.74 -8.85 16.97
CA GLY A 152 13.06 -8.23 16.85
C GLY A 152 12.99 -6.79 16.32
N ALA A 153 13.93 -6.43 15.43
CA ALA A 153 14.02 -5.11 14.82
C ALA A 153 13.13 -4.93 13.56
N ARG A 154 12.28 -5.90 13.22
CA ARG A 154 11.41 -5.80 12.03
C ARG A 154 10.12 -5.08 12.36
N LEU A 155 9.79 -4.06 11.58
CA LEU A 155 8.53 -3.33 11.72
C LEU A 155 7.36 -4.16 11.18
N ASN A 156 6.28 -4.29 11.97
CA ASN A 156 5.04 -4.93 11.53
C ASN A 156 4.10 -3.86 10.92
N PRO A 157 3.76 -3.96 9.62
CA PRO A 157 2.87 -2.98 8.96
C PRO A 157 1.47 -2.90 9.57
N TYR A 158 0.91 -4.01 10.03
CA TYR A 158 -0.40 -4.03 10.70
C TYR A 158 -0.35 -3.27 12.02
N LYS A 159 0.70 -3.48 12.81
CA LYS A 159 0.94 -2.75 14.05
C LYS A 159 1.13 -1.26 13.78
N LEU A 160 1.93 -0.89 12.78
CA LEU A 160 2.13 0.51 12.43
C LEU A 160 0.80 1.17 12.00
N GLY A 161 0.04 0.53 11.12
CA GLY A 161 -1.22 1.06 10.59
C GLY A 161 -2.27 1.28 11.67
N ILE A 162 -2.49 0.30 12.58
CA ILE A 162 -3.50 0.48 13.65
C ILE A 162 -3.11 1.62 14.59
N GLU A 163 -1.83 1.74 14.94
CA GLU A 163 -1.37 2.74 15.89
C GLU A 163 -1.39 4.12 15.26
N LEU A 164 -1.09 4.25 13.96
CA LEU A 164 -1.28 5.50 13.23
C LEU A 164 -2.74 5.92 13.22
N PHE A 165 -3.69 5.01 12.94
CA PHE A 165 -5.12 5.38 12.98
C PHE A 165 -5.60 5.76 14.38
N ARG A 166 -5.15 5.06 15.43
CA ARG A 166 -5.42 5.45 16.83
C ARG A 166 -4.82 6.81 17.18
N ASN A 167 -3.61 7.08 16.71
CA ASN A 167 -2.94 8.37 16.90
C ASN A 167 -3.70 9.51 16.18
N ILE A 168 -4.17 9.28 14.95
CA ILE A 168 -5.01 10.23 14.20
C ILE A 168 -6.31 10.49 14.97
N GLU A 169 -7.02 9.45 15.39
CA GLU A 169 -8.26 9.59 16.16
C GLU A 169 -8.04 10.43 17.40
N HIS A 170 -7.05 10.05 18.23
CA HIS A 170 -6.72 10.76 19.46
C HIS A 170 -6.38 12.23 19.20
N ARG A 171 -5.48 12.51 18.25
CA ARG A 171 -5.03 13.88 17.97
C ARG A 171 -6.16 14.77 17.49
N TRP A 172 -7.03 14.27 16.63
CA TRP A 172 -8.15 15.06 16.12
C TRP A 172 -9.28 15.20 17.13
N ASP A 173 -9.47 14.23 18.02
CA ASP A 173 -10.42 14.34 19.13
C ASP A 173 -9.95 15.37 20.17
N THR A 174 -8.66 15.37 20.52
CA THR A 174 -8.11 16.30 21.52
C THR A 174 -7.65 17.62 20.94
N GLY A 175 -7.65 17.79 19.62
CA GLY A 175 -7.17 19.02 18.95
C GLY A 175 -5.66 19.19 18.96
N LYS A 176 -4.88 18.10 19.06
CA LYS A 176 -3.39 18.09 19.02
C LYS A 176 -2.88 18.12 17.57
N PHE A 177 -3.30 19.14 16.83
CA PHE A 177 -2.90 19.38 15.44
C PHE A 177 -2.93 20.87 15.12
N GLY A 178 -2.25 21.25 14.04
CA GLY A 178 -2.23 22.62 13.54
C GLY A 178 -1.28 23.54 14.31
N LYS A 179 -1.16 24.77 13.81
CA LYS A 179 -0.17 25.75 14.22
C LYS A 179 -0.14 26.00 15.73
N GLU A 180 -1.30 26.17 16.36
CA GLU A 180 -1.38 26.45 17.80
C GLU A 180 -0.80 25.35 18.69
N TYR A 181 -0.92 24.08 18.27
CA TYR A 181 -0.34 22.96 19.00
C TYR A 181 1.16 22.80 18.70
N GLU A 182 1.54 22.97 17.43
CA GLU A 182 2.92 22.81 16.96
C GLU A 182 3.87 23.87 17.54
N GLU A 183 3.40 25.11 17.66
CA GLU A 183 4.14 26.25 18.22
C GLU A 183 4.00 26.38 19.74
N CYS A 184 3.37 25.41 20.41
CA CYS A 184 3.28 25.42 21.87
C CYS A 184 4.60 24.93 22.47
N ASP A 185 5.36 25.83 23.12
CA ASP A 185 6.62 25.51 23.83
C ASP A 185 6.41 25.03 25.27
N ASP A 186 5.20 25.16 25.81
CA ASP A 186 4.84 24.74 27.17
C ASP A 186 4.50 23.24 27.22
N LEU A 187 5.38 22.47 27.86
CA LEU A 187 5.26 21.01 28.01
C LEU A 187 4.03 20.59 28.83
N GLU A 188 3.67 21.33 29.89
CA GLU A 188 2.53 21.04 30.75
C GLU A 188 1.23 21.24 29.97
N LYS A 189 1.17 22.34 29.20
CA LYS A 189 0.04 22.67 28.32
C LYS A 189 -0.11 21.68 27.18
N ARG A 190 0.98 21.22 26.56
CA ARG A 190 0.94 20.16 25.54
C ARG A 190 0.43 18.83 26.09
N ARG A 191 0.86 18.46 27.30
CA ARG A 191 0.48 17.20 27.94
C ARG A 191 -1.01 17.14 28.25
N THR A 192 -1.57 18.24 28.74
CA THR A 192 -2.99 18.38 29.11
C THR A 192 -3.87 18.88 27.97
N TRP A 193 -3.31 19.02 26.76
CA TRP A 193 -3.99 19.58 25.61
C TRP A 193 -5.21 18.73 25.22
N ASN A 194 -6.39 19.30 25.45
CA ASN A 194 -7.64 18.70 25.02
C ASN A 194 -8.69 19.79 24.73
N LYS A 195 -9.01 19.96 23.45
CA LYS A 195 -10.06 20.86 22.97
C LYS A 195 -11.43 20.16 22.84
N ASN A 196 -11.51 18.85 23.12
CA ASN A 196 -12.71 18.02 23.00
C ASN A 196 -13.46 18.21 21.66
N LEU A 197 -12.73 18.17 20.55
CA LEU A 197 -13.29 18.44 19.22
C LEU A 197 -14.07 17.24 18.67
N GLY A 198 -13.71 16.01 19.04
CA GLY A 198 -14.40 14.79 18.57
C GLY A 198 -14.28 14.53 17.06
N LEU A 199 -13.27 15.10 16.39
CA LEU A 199 -13.11 15.05 14.94
C LEU A 199 -12.31 13.83 14.45
N GLY A 200 -11.90 12.94 15.35
CA GLY A 200 -11.00 11.81 15.08
C GLY A 200 -11.54 10.87 14.01
N ARG A 201 -12.81 10.44 14.16
CA ARG A 201 -13.46 9.55 13.18
C ARG A 201 -13.57 10.18 11.80
N GLN A 202 -13.98 11.46 11.73
CA GLN A 202 -14.06 12.17 10.47
C GLN A 202 -12.70 12.23 9.78
N LYS A 203 -11.62 12.49 10.54
CA LYS A 203 -10.28 12.55 9.97
C LYS A 203 -9.79 11.19 9.46
N ILE A 204 -10.10 10.09 10.14
CA ILE A 204 -9.76 8.74 9.65
C ILE A 204 -10.39 8.49 8.27
N PHE A 205 -11.68 8.82 8.10
CA PHE A 205 -12.35 8.66 6.80
C PHE A 205 -11.79 9.59 5.73
N GLU A 206 -11.44 10.84 6.09
CA GLU A 206 -10.75 11.75 5.19
C GLU A 206 -9.39 11.17 4.75
N ALA A 207 -8.60 10.65 5.71
CA ALA A 207 -7.29 10.08 5.45
C ALA A 207 -7.37 8.91 4.47
N ARG A 208 -8.34 8.00 4.67
CA ARG A 208 -8.61 6.87 3.76
C ARG A 208 -9.02 7.28 2.36
N ARG A 209 -9.68 8.44 2.21
CA ARG A 209 -10.14 8.94 0.92
C ARG A 209 -9.02 9.61 0.12
N VAL A 210 -8.07 10.25 0.80
CA VAL A 210 -7.08 11.14 0.18
C VAL A 210 -5.70 10.49 0.06
N HIS A 211 -5.34 9.61 0.99
CA HIS A 211 -3.98 9.07 1.06
C HIS A 211 -3.88 7.62 0.56
N ASN A 212 -2.77 7.32 -0.10
CA ASN A 212 -2.28 5.95 -0.29
C ASN A 212 -1.22 5.65 0.80
N ASP A 213 -0.68 4.45 0.88
CA ASP A 213 0.24 4.06 1.97
C ASP A 213 1.45 5.00 2.11
N ILE A 214 2.03 5.44 0.98
CA ILE A 214 3.16 6.36 0.95
C ILE A 214 2.75 7.72 1.52
N THR A 215 1.71 8.34 0.96
CA THR A 215 1.28 9.67 1.39
C THR A 215 0.66 9.65 2.79
N PHE A 216 0.12 8.51 3.23
CA PHE A 216 -0.44 8.30 4.56
C PHE A 216 0.68 8.33 5.60
N ILE A 217 1.71 7.51 5.42
CA ILE A 217 2.87 7.51 6.32
C ILE A 217 3.59 8.85 6.24
N GLU A 218 3.74 9.42 5.06
CA GLU A 218 4.40 10.72 4.92
C GLU A 218 3.67 11.82 5.71
N THR A 219 2.35 11.78 5.76
CA THR A 219 1.55 12.81 6.43
C THR A 219 1.43 12.57 7.94
N PHE A 220 1.22 11.31 8.35
CA PHE A 220 0.80 11.00 9.72
C PHE A 220 1.89 10.40 10.60
N LEU A 221 3.00 9.91 10.03
CA LEU A 221 4.16 9.50 10.82
C LEU A 221 4.88 10.76 11.32
N THR A 222 4.81 11.01 12.64
CA THR A 222 5.44 12.17 13.29
C THR A 222 6.59 11.74 14.22
N PRO A 223 7.51 12.66 14.57
CA PRO A 223 8.53 12.39 15.58
C PRO A 223 7.93 11.95 16.93
N ASP A 224 6.85 12.63 17.36
CA ASP A 224 6.12 12.31 18.59
C ASP A 224 5.60 10.86 18.55
N PHE A 225 5.02 10.41 17.43
CA PHE A 225 4.57 9.04 17.25
C PHE A 225 5.74 8.04 17.33
N CYS A 226 6.83 8.31 16.61
CA CYS A 226 8.01 7.44 16.64
C CYS A 226 8.59 7.30 18.06
N ARG A 227 8.52 8.37 18.87
CA ARG A 227 8.96 8.36 20.27
C ARG A 227 8.05 7.52 21.15
N GLU A 228 6.74 7.73 21.05
CA GLU A 228 5.73 6.97 21.80
C GLU A 228 5.81 5.46 21.53
N HIS A 229 6.07 5.09 20.27
CA HIS A 229 6.18 3.70 19.83
C HIS A 229 7.60 3.14 19.87
N LYS A 230 8.57 3.85 20.48
CA LYS A 230 9.97 3.42 20.64
C LYS A 230 10.64 2.99 19.33
N MET A 231 10.36 3.73 18.25
CA MET A 231 10.92 3.49 16.93
C MET A 231 12.36 4.05 16.78
N PHE A 232 12.90 4.72 17.81
CA PHE A 232 14.27 5.22 17.87
C PHE A 232 15.18 4.28 18.69
N SER A 233 16.42 4.09 18.23
CA SER A 233 17.51 3.58 19.06
C SER A 233 18.13 4.75 19.81
N TYR A 234 17.81 4.92 21.09
CA TYR A 234 18.48 5.93 21.92
C TYR A 234 19.95 5.54 22.10
N ALA A 235 20.85 6.19 21.36
CA ALA A 235 22.25 6.25 21.75
C ALA A 235 22.42 7.40 22.74
N PHE A 236 22.36 7.09 24.04
CA PHE A 236 22.76 8.04 25.08
C PHE A 236 24.26 8.27 24.95
N GLN A 237 24.70 9.49 24.65
CA GLN A 237 26.12 9.81 24.54
C GLN A 237 26.63 10.25 25.91
N ASP A 238 27.17 9.29 26.68
CA ASP A 238 27.63 9.46 28.08
C ASP A 238 28.57 10.66 28.29
N GLN A 239 29.33 11.06 27.26
CA GLN A 239 30.29 12.16 27.37
C GLN A 239 29.68 13.57 27.34
N ALA A 240 28.45 13.72 26.82
CA ALA A 240 27.84 15.04 26.60
C ALA A 240 26.62 15.33 27.48
N GLY A 241 26.08 14.32 28.20
CA GLY A 241 24.88 14.48 29.03
C GLY A 241 23.64 14.98 28.25
N GLN A 242 23.64 14.85 26.93
CA GLN A 242 22.61 15.36 26.02
C GLN A 242 22.06 14.24 25.14
N TYR A 243 20.76 14.28 24.87
CA TYR A 243 20.11 13.47 23.86
C TYR A 243 20.52 14.00 22.47
N VAL A 244 21.12 13.16 21.63
CA VAL A 244 21.62 13.58 20.31
C VAL A 244 20.47 13.56 19.27
N ILE A 245 20.30 14.70 18.62
CA ILE A 245 19.47 15.08 17.45
C ILE A 245 18.43 14.04 16.94
N GLU A 246 17.22 14.12 17.52
CA GLU A 246 15.97 13.44 17.16
C GLU A 246 15.55 13.63 15.68
N SER A 247 15.87 14.78 15.07
CA SER A 247 15.37 15.15 13.73
C SER A 247 16.08 14.45 12.56
N ARG A 248 17.41 14.26 12.66
CA ARG A 248 18.20 13.62 11.59
C ARG A 248 17.92 12.12 11.52
N GLU A 249 17.65 11.48 12.65
CA GLU A 249 17.27 10.08 12.69
C GLU A 249 15.84 9.86 12.23
N PHE A 250 14.89 10.73 12.60
CA PHE A 250 13.52 10.66 12.13
C PHE A 250 13.42 10.71 10.59
N HIS A 251 14.12 11.66 9.95
CA HIS A 251 14.10 11.75 8.49
C HIS A 251 14.63 10.48 7.82
N LYS A 252 15.71 9.89 8.36
CA LYS A 252 16.26 8.62 7.86
C LYS A 252 15.29 7.44 8.04
N ILE A 253 14.61 7.34 9.19
CA ILE A 253 13.62 6.28 9.45
C ILE A 253 12.44 6.43 8.50
N LYS A 254 11.89 7.65 8.39
CA LYS A 254 10.79 7.95 7.50
C LYS A 254 11.15 7.64 6.05
N GLN A 255 12.34 8.04 5.58
CA GLN A 255 12.80 7.70 4.24
C GLN A 255 12.97 6.20 4.03
N ARG A 256 13.56 5.46 4.98
CA ARG A 256 13.68 3.99 4.87
C ARG A 256 12.31 3.32 4.79
N LEU A 257 11.36 3.78 5.59
CA LEU A 257 10.02 3.23 5.64
C LEU A 257 9.23 3.55 4.37
N LEU A 258 9.29 4.80 3.89
CA LEU A 258 8.72 5.20 2.61
C LEU A 258 9.36 4.43 1.45
N PHE A 259 10.68 4.27 1.43
CA PHE A 259 11.36 3.47 0.41
C PHE A 259 10.94 2.00 0.42
N SER A 260 10.74 1.41 1.60
CA SER A 260 10.25 0.02 1.70
C SER A 260 8.84 -0.15 1.09
N LEU A 261 8.06 0.92 1.03
CA LEU A 261 6.72 0.94 0.47
C LEU A 261 6.71 1.41 -1.01
N THR A 262 7.68 2.24 -1.41
CA THR A 262 7.89 2.62 -2.80
C THR A 262 8.49 1.45 -3.58
N ASN A 263 7.79 0.98 -4.62
CA ASN A 263 8.20 -0.17 -5.42
C ASN A 263 8.45 -1.45 -4.60
N PHE A 264 7.75 -1.62 -3.47
CA PHE A 264 7.90 -2.76 -2.55
C PHE A 264 9.34 -2.96 -2.03
N GLY A 265 10.11 -1.88 -1.93
CA GLY A 265 11.52 -1.94 -1.56
C GLY A 265 12.42 -2.60 -2.61
N LYS A 266 11.91 -2.87 -3.82
CA LYS A 266 12.72 -3.35 -4.94
C LYS A 266 13.54 -2.17 -5.50
N PRO A 267 14.84 -2.37 -5.73
CA PRO A 267 15.71 -1.31 -6.23
C PRO A 267 15.33 -0.94 -7.68
N TRP A 268 15.52 0.33 -8.01
CA TRP A 268 15.33 0.82 -9.38
C TRP A 268 16.63 0.63 -10.16
N ILE A 269 16.59 -0.26 -11.14
CA ILE A 269 17.74 -0.57 -11.99
C ILE A 269 17.38 -0.19 -13.43
N PHE A 270 18.18 0.68 -14.02
CA PHE A 270 17.99 1.17 -15.39
C PHE A 270 19.09 0.62 -16.30
N VAL A 271 18.72 0.28 -17.54
CA VAL A 271 19.70 0.08 -18.61
C VAL A 271 20.21 1.44 -19.06
N VAL A 272 21.52 1.65 -18.98
CA VAL A 272 22.18 2.89 -19.40
C VAL A 272 22.75 2.75 -20.80
N ASP A 273 23.43 1.64 -21.07
CA ASP A 273 24.10 1.41 -22.35
C ASP A 273 24.14 -0.10 -22.67
N GLY A 274 23.65 -0.48 -23.84
CA GLY A 274 23.71 -1.87 -24.35
C GLY A 274 24.96 -2.18 -25.17
N ASN A 275 25.82 -1.18 -25.40
CA ASN A 275 27.10 -1.33 -26.08
C ASN A 275 28.22 -0.66 -25.28
N TYR A 276 28.24 -0.91 -23.98
CA TYR A 276 29.21 -0.32 -23.08
C TYR A 276 30.65 -0.62 -23.53
N ARG A 277 31.49 0.43 -23.53
CA ARG A 277 32.87 0.41 -24.04
C ARG A 277 33.00 -0.07 -25.49
N ASN A 278 31.93 -0.01 -26.28
CA ASN A 278 31.86 -0.51 -27.64
C ASN A 278 32.17 -2.02 -27.75
N ARG A 279 31.78 -2.81 -26.74
CA ARG A 279 32.04 -4.26 -26.66
C ARG A 279 30.78 -5.12 -26.59
N ALA A 280 29.60 -4.53 -26.87
CA ALA A 280 28.29 -5.15 -26.65
C ALA A 280 28.05 -5.60 -25.19
N GLU A 281 28.73 -4.95 -24.24
CA GLU A 281 28.57 -5.17 -22.80
C GLU A 281 27.39 -4.34 -22.29
N LEU A 282 26.69 -4.86 -21.27
CA LEU A 282 25.53 -4.18 -20.70
C LEU A 282 25.94 -3.34 -19.50
N LEU A 283 25.59 -2.05 -19.51
CA LEU A 283 25.72 -1.16 -18.37
C LEU A 283 24.34 -0.88 -17.75
N LEU A 284 24.23 -1.21 -16.48
CA LEU A 284 23.09 -0.94 -15.62
C LEU A 284 23.45 0.16 -14.62
N ARG A 285 22.45 0.92 -14.17
CA ARG A 285 22.59 1.89 -13.08
C ARG A 285 21.49 1.69 -12.06
N HIS A 286 21.90 1.54 -10.81
CA HIS A 286 21.04 1.62 -9.66
C HIS A 286 20.78 3.09 -9.32
N GLU A 287 19.51 3.48 -9.29
CA GLU A 287 19.11 4.77 -8.74
C GLU A 287 19.12 4.69 -7.21
N HIS A 288 20.25 5.09 -6.63
CA HIS A 288 20.54 4.95 -5.21
C HIS A 288 19.78 6.01 -4.40
N ASN A 289 18.73 5.58 -3.70
CA ASN A 289 17.92 6.42 -2.83
C ASN A 289 18.36 6.34 -1.35
N GLY A 290 19.67 6.24 -1.11
CA GLY A 290 20.26 6.18 0.24
C GLY A 290 20.32 4.79 0.86
N ILE A 291 20.00 3.73 0.11
CA ILE A 291 20.05 2.33 0.55
C ILE A 291 20.93 1.53 -0.41
N ASP A 292 21.93 0.86 0.14
CA ASP A 292 22.84 0.03 -0.62
C ASP A 292 22.16 -1.28 -1.04
N LEU A 293 22.55 -1.80 -2.21
CA LEU A 293 22.14 -3.13 -2.63
C LEU A 293 22.78 -4.18 -1.73
N ARG A 294 22.01 -5.22 -1.43
CA ARG A 294 22.54 -6.46 -0.87
C ARG A 294 23.55 -7.07 -1.86
N GLN A 295 24.80 -7.17 -1.43
CA GLN A 295 25.91 -7.56 -2.31
C GLN A 295 25.77 -8.99 -2.83
N ASP A 296 25.31 -9.91 -1.99
CA ASP A 296 25.06 -11.31 -2.35
C ASP A 296 23.96 -11.43 -3.43
N TRP A 297 22.88 -10.68 -3.30
CA TRP A 297 21.80 -10.64 -4.28
C TRP A 297 22.20 -9.92 -5.56
N ALA A 298 22.95 -8.82 -5.46
CA ALA A 298 23.46 -8.10 -6.62
C ALA A 298 24.39 -8.96 -7.46
N ALA A 299 25.31 -9.71 -6.82
CA ALA A 299 26.19 -10.66 -7.50
C ALA A 299 25.38 -11.75 -8.22
N ALA A 300 24.47 -12.44 -7.53
CA ALA A 300 23.64 -13.48 -8.13
C ALA A 300 22.76 -12.95 -9.28
N THR A 301 22.21 -11.74 -9.14
CA THR A 301 21.40 -11.10 -10.18
C THR A 301 22.24 -10.76 -11.42
N LEU A 302 23.45 -10.23 -11.24
CA LEU A 302 24.36 -9.96 -12.34
C LEU A 302 24.75 -11.23 -13.11
N ALA A 303 24.97 -12.35 -12.40
CA ALA A 303 25.23 -13.63 -13.03
C ALA A 303 24.06 -14.09 -13.91
N ASN A 304 22.82 -13.96 -13.41
CA ASN A 304 21.62 -14.31 -14.17
C ASN A 304 21.41 -13.39 -15.39
N ILE A 305 21.64 -12.08 -15.24
CA ILE A 305 21.51 -11.14 -16.36
C ILE A 305 22.60 -11.42 -17.41
N GLN A 306 23.83 -11.70 -16.99
CA GLN A 306 24.92 -12.08 -17.90
C GLN A 306 24.59 -13.37 -18.65
N PHE A 307 24.01 -14.36 -17.99
CA PHE A 307 23.58 -15.60 -18.64
C PHE A 307 22.56 -15.34 -19.76
N ILE A 308 21.64 -14.39 -19.57
CA ILE A 308 20.65 -14.01 -20.59
C ILE A 308 21.30 -13.15 -21.69
N TRP A 309 22.17 -12.20 -21.30
CA TRP A 309 22.79 -11.23 -22.20
C TRP A 309 23.96 -11.82 -23.01
N ASN A 310 24.57 -12.92 -22.54
CA ASN A 310 25.73 -13.61 -23.11
C ASN A 310 27.03 -12.78 -23.22
N ARG A 311 27.05 -11.56 -22.68
CA ARG A 311 28.22 -10.67 -22.63
C ARG A 311 28.36 -10.08 -21.22
N PRO A 312 29.56 -9.60 -20.83
CA PRO A 312 29.76 -9.00 -19.52
C PRO A 312 28.72 -7.93 -19.18
N VAL A 313 28.30 -7.92 -17.91
CA VAL A 313 27.30 -7.01 -17.37
C VAL A 313 27.91 -6.22 -16.22
N HIS A 314 27.63 -4.92 -16.21
CA HIS A 314 28.14 -3.95 -15.25
C HIS A 314 26.99 -3.25 -14.56
N LEU A 315 27.10 -2.98 -13.26
CA LEU A 315 26.13 -2.25 -12.46
C LEU A 315 26.82 -1.13 -11.68
N GLN A 316 26.47 0.11 -12.02
CA GLN A 316 26.82 1.29 -11.24
C GLN A 316 25.89 1.42 -10.04
N THR A 317 26.45 1.45 -8.84
CA THR A 317 25.74 1.66 -7.57
C THR A 317 26.62 2.44 -6.59
N ILE A 318 26.10 2.75 -5.41
CA ILE A 318 26.88 3.23 -4.27
C ILE A 318 26.95 2.09 -3.25
N VAL A 319 28.13 1.89 -2.64
CA VAL A 319 28.37 0.94 -1.54
C VAL A 319 29.15 1.68 -0.46
N GLU A 320 28.61 1.72 0.76
CA GLU A 320 29.18 2.43 1.91
C GLU A 320 29.52 3.90 1.59
N GLY A 321 28.64 4.55 0.81
CA GLY A 321 28.83 5.94 0.38
C GLY A 321 29.82 6.15 -0.77
N LYS A 322 30.45 5.09 -1.28
CA LYS A 322 31.40 5.17 -2.41
C LYS A 322 30.76 4.72 -3.72
N PRO A 323 30.81 5.54 -4.80
CA PRO A 323 30.43 5.10 -6.13
C PRO A 323 31.22 3.85 -6.54
N THR A 324 30.53 2.81 -6.98
CA THR A 324 31.09 1.48 -7.18
C THR A 324 30.50 0.84 -8.43
N LEU A 325 31.34 0.24 -9.24
CA LEU A 325 31.00 -0.57 -10.41
C LEU A 325 31.16 -2.04 -10.05
N LEU A 326 30.04 -2.75 -9.96
CA LEU A 326 30.00 -4.20 -9.86
C LEU A 326 29.97 -4.77 -11.27
N SER A 327 30.74 -5.82 -11.55
CA SER A 327 30.80 -6.43 -12.88
C SER A 327 30.81 -7.95 -12.78
N PHE A 328 30.26 -8.61 -13.79
CA PHE A 328 30.37 -10.05 -13.97
C PHE A 328 30.64 -10.37 -15.44
N ASP A 329 31.69 -11.14 -15.71
CA ASP A 329 32.14 -11.44 -17.08
C ASP A 329 31.64 -12.80 -17.62
N GLY A 330 30.95 -13.57 -16.79
CA GLY A 330 30.52 -14.95 -17.08
C GLY A 330 31.25 -16.00 -16.26
N SER A 331 32.34 -15.61 -15.59
CA SER A 331 33.13 -16.48 -14.72
C SER A 331 33.42 -15.86 -13.35
N GLU A 332 33.82 -14.60 -13.32
CA GLU A 332 34.27 -13.93 -12.11
C GLU A 332 33.49 -12.62 -11.85
N HIS A 333 33.24 -12.37 -10.56
CA HIS A 333 32.74 -11.07 -10.09
C HIS A 333 33.92 -10.14 -9.84
N SER A 334 33.79 -8.88 -10.29
CA SER A 334 34.75 -7.82 -9.95
C SER A 334 34.04 -6.58 -9.43
N THR A 335 34.68 -5.92 -8.47
CA THR A 335 34.18 -4.70 -7.83
C THR A 335 35.24 -3.62 -7.98
N ARG A 336 34.84 -2.46 -8.49
CA ARG A 336 35.74 -1.32 -8.67
C ARG A 336 35.09 -0.04 -8.13
N HIS A 337 35.76 0.67 -7.22
CA HIS A 337 35.32 2.01 -6.81
C HIS A 337 35.59 3.03 -7.93
N LEU A 338 34.58 3.83 -8.24
CA LEU A 338 34.65 4.89 -9.25
C LEU A 338 35.07 6.19 -8.56
N GLY A 339 36.22 6.75 -8.94
CA GLY A 339 36.74 8.01 -8.38
C GLY A 339 38.11 7.93 -7.69
N GLU A 340 38.68 6.73 -7.52
CA GLU A 340 40.12 6.58 -7.23
C GLU A 340 40.90 6.58 -8.56
N SER A 341 41.97 7.38 -8.65
CA SER A 341 42.71 7.65 -9.89
C SER A 341 43.34 6.38 -10.48
N ASP A 342 43.15 6.19 -11.80
CA ASP A 342 43.80 5.17 -12.63
C ASP A 342 45.29 5.49 -12.87
N GLU A 343 46.11 5.56 -11.81
CA GLU A 343 47.56 5.50 -12.00
C GLU A 343 48.04 4.05 -11.84
N PRO A 344 48.62 3.43 -12.90
CA PRO A 344 49.28 2.14 -12.74
C PRO A 344 50.45 2.32 -11.76
N LYS A 345 50.50 1.51 -10.71
CA LYS A 345 51.65 1.43 -9.81
C LYS A 345 52.91 1.22 -10.64
N ARG A 346 53.71 2.27 -10.85
CA ARG A 346 55.05 2.17 -11.43
C ARG A 346 55.86 1.19 -10.58
N SER A 347 56.30 0.10 -11.20
CA SER A 347 57.31 -0.80 -10.64
C SER A 347 58.54 0.03 -10.27
N GLY A 348 58.90 0.04 -8.98
CA GLY A 348 60.13 0.69 -8.51
C GLY A 348 61.37 0.05 -9.14
N PRO A 349 62.49 0.80 -9.28
CA PRO A 349 63.65 0.32 -10.01
C PRO A 349 64.32 -0.84 -9.26
N THR A 350 64.58 -1.91 -9.99
CA THR A 350 65.42 -3.03 -9.60
C THR A 350 66.80 -2.48 -9.21
N LYS A 351 67.22 -2.66 -7.96
CA LYS A 351 68.59 -2.38 -7.54
C LYS A 351 69.52 -3.36 -8.26
N SER A 352 70.25 -2.87 -9.25
CA SER A 352 71.46 -3.54 -9.73
C SER A 352 72.60 -3.30 -8.75
N ARG A 353 73.46 -4.30 -8.67
CA ARG A 353 74.49 -4.52 -7.65
C ARG A 353 75.71 -3.65 -7.83
#